data_AF-A0A3B9QRQ5-F1
#
_entry.id   AF-A0A3B9QRQ5-F1
#
_cell.length_a   1.000
_cell.length_b   1.000
_cell.length_c   1.000
_cell.angle_alpha   90.00
_cell.angle_beta   90.00
_cell.angle_gamma   90.00
#
_symmetry.space_group_name_H-M   'P 1'
#
loop_
_entity.id
_entity.type
_entity.pdbx_description
1 polymer ?
#
loop_
_entity_poly.entity_id
_entity_poly.type
_entity_poly.pdbx_seq_one_letter_code
_entity_poly.pdbx_strand_id
1 'polypeptide(L)'
;MNCRQARELIPWQAAGSLPGEERTALAAHLAGCPACRTEFAQAVRLVRELRGAFARLPEPKDEVWIRTLARARGIPLGSLDVGSFLLGLSIGLSVRGGKVPLTGELKIFGHRVPLFEIEGGAR
;
A
#
# COMPACT_ATOMS: atom_id res chain seq x y z
N MET A 1 -26.04 -14.18 12.92
CA MET A 1 -25.47 -12.96 13.53
C MET A 1 -26.57 -12.08 14.12
N ASN A 2 -26.24 -11.23 15.08
CA ASN A 2 -27.13 -10.21 15.60
C ASN A 2 -26.98 -8.87 14.85
N CYS A 3 -27.85 -7.90 15.12
CA CYS A 3 -27.83 -6.59 14.42
C CYS A 3 -26.53 -5.81 14.66
N ARG A 4 -25.90 -5.93 15.84
CA ARG A 4 -24.65 -5.22 16.13
C ARG A 4 -23.53 -5.72 15.22
N GLN A 5 -23.36 -7.03 15.14
CA GLN A 5 -22.41 -7.68 14.23
C GLN A 5 -22.72 -7.31 12.77
N ALA A 6 -24.00 -7.33 12.37
CA ALA A 6 -24.38 -6.94 11.02
C ALA A 6 -23.95 -5.50 10.69
N ARG A 7 -24.16 -4.55 11.61
CA ARG A 7 -23.77 -3.16 11.46
C ARG A 7 -22.26 -2.96 11.31
N GLU A 8 -21.46 -3.74 12.01
CA GLU A 8 -20.00 -3.71 11.88
C GLU A 8 -19.54 -4.20 10.49
N LEU A 9 -20.27 -5.13 9.88
CA LEU A 9 -19.93 -5.73 8.57
C LEU A 9 -20.49 -4.95 7.37
N ILE A 10 -21.54 -4.13 7.56
CA ILE A 10 -22.19 -3.36 6.50
C ILE A 10 -21.21 -2.45 5.71
N PRO A 11 -20.31 -1.67 6.35
CA PRO A 11 -19.38 -0.81 5.61
C PRO A 11 -18.45 -1.59 4.69
N TRP A 12 -17.91 -2.71 5.18
CA TRP A 12 -17.02 -3.59 4.42
C TRP A 12 -17.75 -4.24 3.25
N GLN A 13 -19.00 -4.67 3.47
CA GLN A 13 -19.82 -5.22 2.40
C GLN A 13 -20.17 -4.18 1.34
N ALA A 14 -20.53 -2.96 1.76
CA ALA A 14 -20.82 -1.85 0.85
C ALA A 14 -19.58 -1.44 0.04
N ALA A 15 -18.39 -1.50 0.65
CA ALA A 15 -17.11 -1.27 -0.02
C ALA A 15 -16.67 -2.43 -0.94
N GLY A 16 -17.29 -3.61 -0.82
CA GLY A 16 -16.95 -4.80 -1.60
C GLY A 16 -15.68 -5.53 -1.12
N SER A 17 -15.24 -5.26 0.12
CA SER A 17 -14.01 -5.82 0.69
C SER A 17 -14.26 -6.91 1.74
N LEU A 18 -15.51 -7.30 1.97
CA LEU A 18 -15.86 -8.30 2.97
C LEU A 18 -15.49 -9.73 2.50
N PRO A 19 -14.88 -10.59 3.33
CA PRO A 19 -14.63 -12.02 3.04
C PRO A 19 -15.91 -12.85 2.77
N GLY A 20 -15.76 -14.03 2.16
CA GLY A 20 -16.88 -14.85 1.67
C GLY A 20 -17.80 -15.44 2.76
N GLU A 21 -17.24 -15.91 3.88
CA GLU A 21 -18.03 -16.46 4.99
C GLU A 21 -18.87 -15.38 5.68
N GLU A 22 -18.27 -14.24 6.01
CA GLU A 22 -18.94 -13.09 6.62
C GLU A 22 -20.01 -12.50 5.69
N ARG A 23 -19.74 -12.49 4.38
CA ARG A 23 -20.72 -12.12 3.35
C ARG A 23 -22.00 -12.95 3.42
N THR A 24 -21.85 -14.26 3.51
CA THR A 24 -22.99 -15.19 3.51
C THR A 24 -23.83 -15.01 4.78
N ALA A 25 -23.16 -14.90 5.93
CA ALA A 25 -23.82 -14.66 7.19
C ALA A 25 -24.58 -13.31 7.22
N LEU A 26 -23.98 -12.25 6.64
CA LEU A 26 -24.59 -10.93 6.57
C LEU A 26 -25.80 -10.93 5.63
N ALA A 27 -25.69 -11.57 4.47
CA ALA A 27 -26.80 -11.70 3.51
C ALA A 27 -28.02 -12.40 4.14
N ALA A 28 -27.80 -13.48 4.91
CA ALA A 28 -28.87 -14.17 5.63
C ALA A 28 -29.55 -13.24 6.65
N HIS A 29 -28.80 -12.41 7.38
CA HIS A 29 -29.38 -11.45 8.33
C HIS A 29 -30.16 -10.33 7.62
N LEU A 30 -29.63 -9.80 6.51
CA LEU A 30 -30.31 -8.77 5.72
C LEU A 30 -31.63 -9.27 5.13
N ALA A 31 -31.75 -10.57 4.80
CA ALA A 31 -33.03 -11.15 4.38
C ALA A 31 -34.10 -11.03 5.48
N GLY A 32 -33.72 -11.20 6.75
CA GLY A 32 -34.64 -11.18 7.90
C GLY A 32 -34.85 -9.81 8.56
N CYS A 33 -33.93 -8.85 8.40
CA CYS A 33 -33.96 -7.59 9.17
C CYS A 33 -34.13 -6.33 8.30
N PRO A 34 -35.32 -5.68 8.31
CA PRO A 34 -35.55 -4.44 7.56
C PRO A 34 -34.65 -3.27 7.96
N ALA A 35 -34.37 -3.09 9.25
CA ALA A 35 -33.52 -2.00 9.74
C ALA A 35 -32.09 -2.10 9.18
N CYS A 36 -31.49 -3.28 9.26
CA CYS A 36 -30.16 -3.52 8.70
C CYS A 36 -30.13 -3.41 7.17
N ARG A 37 -31.23 -3.74 6.46
CA ARG A 37 -31.33 -3.48 5.01
C ARG A 37 -31.30 -2.00 4.66
N THR A 38 -32.02 -1.18 5.43
CA THR A 38 -32.01 0.28 5.21
C THR A 38 -30.63 0.86 5.45
N GLU A 39 -29.94 0.45 6.52
CA GLU A 39 -28.57 0.87 6.79
C GLU A 39 -27.60 0.41 5.70
N PHE A 40 -27.73 -0.83 5.22
CA PHE A 40 -26.93 -1.33 4.11
C PHE A 40 -27.15 -0.53 2.83
N ALA A 41 -28.41 -0.19 2.49
CA ALA A 41 -28.73 0.63 1.33
C ALA A 41 -28.12 2.04 1.42
N GLN A 42 -28.14 2.64 2.62
CA GLN A 42 -27.48 3.94 2.88
C GLN A 42 -25.97 3.85 2.70
N ALA A 43 -25.32 2.80 3.23
CA ALA A 43 -23.90 2.58 3.07
C ALA A 43 -23.49 2.39 1.60
N VAL A 44 -24.25 1.59 0.83
CA VAL A 44 -24.02 1.39 -0.61
C VAL A 44 -24.14 2.70 -1.38
N ARG A 45 -25.15 3.52 -1.05
CA ARG A 45 -25.33 4.85 -1.65
C ARG A 45 -24.11 5.75 -1.38
N LEU A 46 -23.68 5.84 -0.13
CA LEU A 46 -22.52 6.64 0.27
C LEU A 46 -21.24 6.19 -0.45
N VAL A 47 -20.97 4.88 -0.51
CA VAL A 47 -19.80 4.34 -1.23
C VAL A 47 -19.85 4.70 -2.71
N ARG A 48 -21.03 4.65 -3.34
CA ARG A 48 -21.19 5.04 -4.75
C ARG A 48 -20.90 6.53 -4.97
N GLU A 49 -21.44 7.39 -4.11
CA GLU A 49 -21.22 8.84 -4.16
C GLU A 49 -19.73 9.18 -3.97
N LEU A 50 -19.06 8.55 -2.99
CA LEU A 50 -17.63 8.69 -2.77
C LEU A 50 -16.81 8.24 -3.98
N ARG A 51 -17.07 7.03 -4.51
CA ARG A 51 -16.37 6.55 -5.71
C ARG A 51 -16.52 7.52 -6.89
N GLY A 52 -17.71 8.06 -7.10
CA GLY A 52 -17.95 9.08 -8.13
C GLY A 52 -17.23 10.40 -7.86
N ALA A 53 -17.07 10.81 -6.60
CA ALA A 53 -16.28 11.97 -6.23
C ALA A 53 -14.77 11.73 -6.50
N PHE A 54 -14.23 10.59 -6.06
CA PHE A 54 -12.83 10.22 -6.27
C PHE A 54 -12.47 10.03 -7.75
N ALA A 55 -13.37 9.47 -8.55
CA ALA A 55 -13.15 9.28 -9.99
C ALA A 55 -13.05 10.61 -10.78
N ARG A 56 -13.53 11.72 -10.20
CA ARG A 56 -13.42 13.07 -10.81
C ARG A 56 -12.20 13.84 -10.32
N LEU A 57 -11.47 13.32 -9.34
CA LEU A 57 -10.23 13.95 -8.92
C LEU A 57 -9.21 13.81 -10.05
N PRO A 58 -8.45 14.87 -10.36
CA PRO A 58 -7.39 14.77 -11.34
C PRO A 58 -6.37 13.74 -10.88
N GLU A 59 -5.92 12.89 -11.80
CA GLU A 59 -4.78 12.03 -11.52
C GLU A 59 -3.56 12.88 -11.16
N PRO A 60 -2.75 12.46 -10.17
CA PRO A 60 -1.49 13.12 -9.90
C PRO A 60 -0.65 13.13 -11.17
N LYS A 61 -0.10 14.29 -11.53
CA LYS A 61 0.90 14.37 -12.62
C LYS A 61 2.08 13.45 -12.29
N ASP A 62 2.67 12.83 -13.30
CA ASP A 62 3.83 11.94 -13.16
C ASP A 62 4.97 12.58 -12.35
N GLU A 63 5.19 13.89 -12.52
CA GLU A 63 6.18 14.67 -11.77
C GLU A 63 5.95 14.64 -10.25
N VAL A 64 4.70 14.67 -9.80
CA VAL A 64 4.32 14.58 -8.39
C VAL A 64 4.60 13.17 -7.86
N TRP A 65 4.36 12.16 -8.69
CA TRP A 65 4.61 10.76 -8.37
C TRP A 65 6.10 10.45 -8.26
N ILE A 66 6.89 10.90 -9.25
CA ILE A 66 8.35 10.80 -9.25
C ILE A 66 8.92 11.51 -8.01
N ARG A 67 8.45 12.72 -7.68
CA ARG A 67 8.90 13.46 -6.49
C ARG A 67 8.55 12.74 -5.19
N THR A 68 7.38 12.12 -5.11
CA THR A 68 6.95 11.36 -3.93
C THR A 68 7.76 10.07 -3.79
N LEU A 69 8.00 9.35 -4.88
CA LEU A 69 8.87 8.16 -4.91
C LEU A 69 10.31 8.51 -4.52
N ALA A 70 10.87 9.57 -5.09
CA ALA A 70 12.19 10.10 -4.73
C ALA A 70 12.29 10.45 -3.25
N ARG A 71 11.23 10.98 -2.63
CA ARG A 71 11.21 11.32 -1.20
C ARG A 71 11.02 10.09 -0.30
N ALA A 72 10.23 9.12 -0.74
CA ALA A 72 9.94 7.90 0.01
C ALA A 72 11.09 6.88 -0.04
N ARG A 73 11.70 6.69 -1.22
CA ARG A 73 12.75 5.68 -1.48
C ARG A 73 14.15 6.24 -1.71
N GLY A 74 14.31 7.55 -1.81
CA GLY A 74 15.55 8.14 -2.30
C GLY A 74 15.67 8.05 -3.83
N ILE A 75 16.42 8.96 -4.43
CA ILE A 75 16.79 8.92 -5.85
C ILE A 75 18.07 8.09 -5.95
N PRO A 76 18.10 6.94 -6.64
CA PRO A 76 19.32 6.18 -6.82
C PRO A 76 20.31 7.00 -7.66
N LEU A 77 21.53 7.22 -7.14
CA LEU A 77 22.61 7.91 -7.85
C LEU A 77 23.50 6.94 -8.62
N GLY A 78 23.65 5.72 -8.13
CA GLY A 78 24.48 4.69 -8.75
C GLY A 78 24.69 3.50 -7.84
N SER A 79 25.23 2.41 -8.40
CA SER A 79 25.65 1.23 -7.65
C SER A 79 27.04 0.80 -8.10
N LEU A 80 27.86 0.35 -7.15
CA LEU A 80 29.15 -0.27 -7.41
C LEU A 80 29.07 -1.75 -7.06
N ASP A 81 29.25 -2.61 -8.04
CA ASP A 81 29.32 -4.06 -7.85
C ASP A 81 30.78 -4.51 -7.88
N VAL A 82 31.24 -5.15 -6.80
CA VAL A 82 32.59 -5.72 -6.68
C VAL A 82 32.46 -7.22 -6.49
N GLY A 83 32.85 -8.00 -7.50
CA GLY A 83 32.92 -9.46 -7.40
C GLY A 83 32.46 -10.20 -8.65
N SER A 84 32.05 -11.45 -8.45
CA SER A 84 31.58 -12.36 -9.49
C SER A 84 30.06 -12.50 -9.47
N PHE A 85 29.50 -13.26 -10.42
CA PHE A 85 28.06 -13.51 -10.48
C PHE A 85 27.50 -14.18 -9.21
N LEU A 86 28.28 -15.06 -8.56
CA LEU A 86 27.86 -15.88 -7.42
C LEU A 86 28.21 -15.27 -6.06
N LEU A 87 29.33 -14.54 -5.98
CA LEU A 87 29.81 -13.93 -4.76
C LEU A 87 30.34 -12.53 -5.05
N GLY A 88 29.78 -11.52 -4.40
CA GLY A 88 30.18 -10.12 -4.57
C GLY A 88 29.47 -9.16 -3.61
N LEU A 89 29.98 -7.95 -3.51
CA LEU A 89 29.41 -6.86 -2.72
C LEU A 89 28.82 -5.81 -3.67
N SER A 90 27.57 -5.43 -3.45
CA SER A 90 26.91 -4.32 -4.13
C SER A 90 26.76 -3.15 -3.16
N ILE A 91 27.26 -1.98 -3.53
CA ILE A 91 27.11 -0.76 -2.73
C ILE A 91 26.25 0.21 -3.53
N GLY A 92 25.04 0.51 -3.03
CA GLY A 92 24.12 1.48 -3.60
C GLY A 92 24.30 2.87 -2.98
N LEU A 93 24.22 3.90 -3.81
CA LEU A 93 24.18 5.30 -3.39
C LEU A 93 22.81 5.88 -3.78
N SER A 94 22.12 6.53 -2.86
CA SER A 94 20.90 7.27 -3.18
C SER A 94 20.85 8.64 -2.50
N VAL A 95 20.01 9.55 -2.98
CA VAL A 95 19.79 10.88 -2.39
C VAL A 95 18.39 10.98 -1.84
N ARG A 96 18.27 11.30 -0.56
CA ARG A 96 16.99 11.47 0.13
C ARG A 96 17.02 12.75 0.97
N GLY A 97 16.27 13.77 0.53
CA GLY A 97 16.10 15.01 1.30
C GLY A 97 17.41 15.76 1.62
N GLY A 98 18.38 15.76 0.71
CA GLY A 98 19.70 16.40 0.90
C GLY A 98 20.74 15.53 1.62
N LYS A 99 20.36 14.35 2.11
CA LYS A 99 21.31 13.33 2.59
C LYS A 99 21.61 12.32 1.48
N VAL A 100 22.78 11.71 1.55
CA VAL A 100 23.24 10.67 0.61
C VAL A 100 23.36 9.33 1.34
N PRO A 101 22.26 8.60 1.58
CA PRO A 101 22.35 7.28 2.18
C PRO A 101 23.13 6.29 1.30
N LEU A 102 24.00 5.52 1.95
CA LEU A 102 24.79 4.41 1.42
C LEU A 102 24.17 3.09 1.86
N THR A 103 23.78 2.25 0.92
CA THR A 103 23.28 0.89 1.18
C THR A 103 24.31 -0.14 0.74
N GLY A 104 24.50 -1.20 1.53
CA GLY A 104 25.37 -2.32 1.18
C GLY A 104 24.58 -3.63 1.13
N GLU A 105 24.76 -4.40 0.06
CA GLU A 105 24.17 -5.73 -0.12
C GLU A 105 25.27 -6.75 -0.46
N LEU A 106 25.22 -7.93 0.16
CA LEU A 106 26.10 -9.06 -0.16
C LEU A 106 25.36 -10.04 -1.06
N LYS A 107 25.97 -10.40 -2.19
CA LYS A 107 25.49 -11.44 -3.08
C LYS A 107 26.12 -12.77 -2.69
N ILE A 108 25.32 -13.75 -2.31
CA ILE A 108 25.75 -15.11 -1.98
C ILE A 108 24.89 -16.09 -2.78
N PHE A 109 25.52 -16.91 -3.62
CA PHE A 109 24.84 -17.89 -4.47
C PHE A 109 23.67 -17.30 -5.29
N GLY A 110 23.81 -16.06 -5.77
CA GLY A 110 22.76 -15.38 -6.53
C GLY A 110 21.68 -14.68 -5.68
N HIS A 111 21.63 -14.91 -4.37
CA HIS A 111 20.74 -14.21 -3.44
C HIS A 111 21.40 -12.93 -2.91
N ARG A 112 20.62 -11.86 -2.77
CA ARG A 112 21.08 -10.57 -2.21
C ARG A 112 20.67 -10.48 -0.74
N VAL A 113 21.64 -10.26 0.14
CA VAL A 113 21.47 -10.13 1.59
C VAL A 113 21.84 -8.70 1.98
N PRO A 114 20.92 -7.91 2.56
CA PRO A 114 21.24 -6.55 3.02
C PRO A 114 22.26 -6.61 4.16
N LEU A 115 23.29 -5.77 4.11
CA LEU A 115 24.32 -5.67 5.13
C LEU A 115 24.14 -4.43 6.02
N PHE A 116 23.95 -3.26 5.41
CA PHE A 116 23.86 -1.99 6.14
C PHE A 116 23.16 -0.91 5.31
N GLU A 117 22.64 0.09 6.02
CA GLU A 117 22.18 1.37 5.48
C GLU A 117 22.76 2.46 6.38
N ILE A 118 23.56 3.37 5.80
CA ILE A 118 24.22 4.46 6.52
C ILE A 118 23.73 5.78 5.93
N GLU A 119 23.19 6.68 6.76
CA GLU A 119 22.84 8.03 6.32
C GLU A 119 24.11 8.89 6.19
N GLY A 120 24.59 9.11 4.95
CA GLY A 120 25.68 10.03 4.68
C GLY A 120 25.22 11.48 4.71
N GLY A 121 25.75 12.27 5.66
CA GLY A 121 25.66 13.73 5.63
C GLY A 121 26.92 14.30 4.98
N ALA A 122 26.80 14.92 3.80
CA ALA A 122 27.84 15.81 3.31
C ALA A 122 27.88 17.02 4.24
N ARG A 123 29.01 17.21 4.96
CA ARG A 123 29.40 18.52 5.47
C ARG A 123 30.10 19.28 4.35
#